data_AF-A0A1W9GJJ6-F1
#
_entry.id   AF-A0A1W9GJJ6-F1
#
_cell.length_a   1.000
_cell.length_b   1.000
_cell.length_c   1.000
_cell.angle_alpha   90.00
_cell.angle_beta   90.00
_cell.angle_gamma   90.00
#
_symmetry.space_group_name_H-M   'P 1'
#
loop_
_entity.id
_entity.type
_entity.pdbx_description
1 polymer ?
#
loop_
_entity_poly.entity_id
_entity_poly.type
_entity_poly.pdbx_seq_one_letter_code
_entity_poly.pdbx_strand_id
1 'polypeptide(L)'
;MNDQDTQRAVGILNRIMEHELAGVVRYMHYSLMVYGYNRIPIVSWLKSNADESLAHAHKAGELVTLLGGHPSLKIGTLLETEKHDVGDILRESLEHEKAAAAAYYELLKLSEGKSVLLEEFAREMIVGEELHLDEVNKMLRKSGDVQPFRS
;
A
#
# COMPACT_ATOMS: atom_id res chain seq x y z
N MET A 1 -6.50 -15.94 18.99
CA MET A 1 -5.78 -14.79 19.61
C MET A 1 -6.35 -14.48 20.98
N ASN A 2 -5.55 -13.96 21.92
CA ASN A 2 -6.03 -13.45 23.21
C ASN A 2 -6.40 -11.96 23.10
N ASP A 3 -7.01 -11.37 24.14
CA ASP A 3 -7.48 -9.98 24.11
C ASP A 3 -6.37 -8.96 23.82
N GLN A 4 -5.16 -9.19 24.35
CA GLN A 4 -4.02 -8.32 24.11
C GLN A 4 -3.56 -8.39 22.65
N ASP A 5 -3.49 -9.60 22.07
CA ASP A 5 -3.19 -9.80 20.66
C ASP A 5 -4.26 -9.17 19.77
N THR A 6 -5.54 -9.27 20.14
CA THR A 6 -6.67 -8.66 19.44
C THR A 6 -6.57 -7.13 19.42
N GLN A 7 -6.29 -6.50 20.57
CA GLN A 7 -6.08 -5.05 20.63
C GLN A 7 -4.90 -4.59 19.76
N ARG A 8 -3.81 -5.37 19.75
CA ARG A 8 -2.65 -5.09 18.89
C ARG A 8 -3.00 -5.24 17.41
N ALA A 9 -3.74 -6.28 17.03
CA ALA A 9 -4.16 -6.48 15.65
C ALA A 9 -5.08 -5.35 15.17
N VAL A 10 -6.02 -4.89 15.99
CA VAL A 10 -6.84 -3.70 15.71
C VAL A 10 -5.97 -2.47 15.47
N GLY A 11 -4.93 -2.25 16.29
CA GLY A 11 -3.99 -1.14 16.10
C GLY A 11 -3.23 -1.22 14.77
N ILE A 12 -2.75 -2.41 14.40
CA ILE A 12 -2.04 -2.64 13.13
C ILE A 12 -2.99 -2.45 11.94
N LEU A 13 -4.18 -3.03 11.98
CA LEU A 13 -5.19 -2.91 10.93
C LEU A 13 -5.64 -1.47 10.72
N ASN A 14 -5.80 -0.68 11.80
CA ASN A 14 -6.06 0.75 11.68
C ASN A 14 -4.92 1.50 11.00
N ARG A 15 -3.66 1.17 11.33
CA ARG A 15 -2.51 1.77 10.65
C ARG A 15 -2.43 1.37 9.18
N ILE A 16 -2.74 0.12 8.84
CA ILE A 16 -2.87 -0.35 7.45
C ILE A 16 -3.94 0.49 6.75
N MET A 17 -5.15 0.58 7.31
CA MET A 17 -6.23 1.38 6.74
C MET A 17 -5.83 2.85 6.52
N GLU A 18 -5.12 3.46 7.47
CA GLU A 18 -4.57 4.81 7.33
C GLU A 18 -3.56 4.93 6.18
N HIS A 19 -2.67 3.94 6.02
CA HIS A 19 -1.72 3.88 4.90
C HIS A 19 -2.44 3.75 3.56
N GLU A 20 -3.39 2.84 3.45
CA GLU A 20 -4.15 2.62 2.23
C GLU A 20 -4.97 3.85 1.83
N LEU A 21 -5.62 4.52 2.79
CA LEU A 21 -6.29 5.79 2.53
C LEU A 21 -5.33 6.89 2.05
N ALA A 22 -4.08 6.90 2.55
CA ALA A 22 -3.06 7.78 2.02
C ALA A 22 -2.69 7.40 0.58
N GLY A 23 -2.61 6.10 0.25
CA GLY A 23 -2.44 5.58 -1.10
C GLY A 23 -3.49 6.11 -2.08
N VAL A 24 -4.78 6.03 -1.70
CA VAL A 24 -5.89 6.58 -2.50
C VAL A 24 -5.64 8.05 -2.88
N VAL A 25 -5.33 8.89 -1.88
CA VAL A 25 -5.11 10.32 -2.09
C VAL A 25 -3.89 10.57 -2.97
N ARG A 26 -2.78 9.86 -2.72
CA ARG A 26 -1.52 10.03 -3.44
C ARG A 26 -1.64 9.61 -4.89
N TYR A 27 -2.16 8.42 -5.15
CA TYR A 27 -2.31 7.90 -6.50
C TYR A 27 -3.31 8.71 -7.32
N MET A 28 -4.40 9.16 -6.70
CA MET A 28 -5.30 10.12 -7.34
C MET A 28 -4.55 11.41 -7.72
N HIS A 29 -3.80 12.01 -6.78
CA HIS A 29 -3.01 13.22 -7.02
C HIS A 29 -1.98 13.03 -8.14
N TYR A 30 -1.13 12.00 -8.06
CA TYR A 30 -0.11 11.74 -9.08
C TYR A 30 -0.69 11.49 -10.47
N SER A 31 -1.87 10.87 -10.57
CA SER A 31 -2.54 10.66 -11.87
C SER A 31 -2.87 11.97 -12.60
N LEU A 32 -2.99 13.08 -11.87
CA LEU A 32 -3.20 14.42 -12.41
C LEU A 32 -1.89 15.11 -12.82
N MET A 33 -0.77 14.69 -12.23
CA MET A 33 0.54 15.32 -12.38
C MET A 33 1.43 14.69 -13.46
N VAL A 34 0.97 13.64 -14.14
CA VAL A 34 1.69 13.03 -15.27
C VAL A 34 1.33 13.71 -16.60
N TYR A 35 2.34 14.25 -17.27
CA TYR A 35 2.26 14.92 -18.57
C TYR A 35 3.09 14.21 -19.65
N GLY A 36 2.90 14.60 -20.92
CA GLY A 36 3.66 14.06 -22.06
C GLY A 36 2.98 12.92 -22.81
N TYR A 37 3.61 12.45 -23.88
CA TYR A 37 3.00 11.51 -24.84
C TYR A 37 2.79 10.09 -24.28
N ASN A 38 3.62 9.66 -23.32
CA ASN A 38 3.51 8.35 -22.65
C ASN A 38 2.51 8.33 -21.48
N ARG A 39 1.80 9.43 -21.21
CA ARG A 39 1.02 9.57 -19.97
C ARG A 39 -0.15 8.60 -19.83
N ILE A 40 -0.78 8.20 -20.93
CA ILE A 40 -2.03 7.42 -20.90
C ILE A 40 -1.90 6.12 -20.08
N PRO A 41 -0.94 5.22 -20.36
CA PRO A 41 -0.77 4.00 -19.58
C PRO A 41 -0.38 4.28 -18.11
N ILE A 42 0.48 5.28 -17.86
CA ILE A 42 0.93 5.61 -16.50
C ILE A 42 -0.22 6.15 -15.65
N VAL A 43 -1.03 7.04 -16.21
CA VAL A 43 -2.22 7.59 -15.53
C VAL A 43 -3.25 6.51 -15.27
N SER A 44 -3.43 5.57 -16.21
CA SER A 44 -4.31 4.42 -16.00
C SER A 44 -3.81 3.55 -14.85
N TRP A 45 -2.51 3.26 -14.82
CA TRP A 45 -1.88 2.47 -13.75
C TRP A 45 -2.04 3.15 -12.39
N LEU A 46 -1.73 4.46 -12.27
CA LEU A 46 -1.91 5.22 -11.04
C LEU A 46 -3.37 5.19 -10.55
N LYS A 47 -4.35 5.36 -11.45
CA LYS A 47 -5.77 5.29 -11.07
C LYS A 47 -6.18 3.92 -10.55
N SER A 48 -5.71 2.85 -11.18
CA SER A 48 -5.96 1.49 -10.71
C SER A 48 -5.37 1.24 -9.33
N ASN A 49 -4.17 1.75 -9.03
CA ASN A 49 -3.58 1.68 -7.69
C ASN A 49 -4.44 2.45 -6.66
N ALA A 50 -5.00 3.62 -7.02
CA ALA A 50 -5.91 4.34 -6.13
C ALA A 50 -7.18 3.53 -5.81
N ASP A 51 -7.76 2.87 -6.81
CA ASP A 51 -8.95 2.01 -6.62
C ASP A 51 -8.63 0.79 -5.74
N GLU A 52 -7.44 0.20 -5.92
CA GLU A 52 -6.97 -0.94 -5.13
C GLU A 52 -6.68 -0.58 -3.68
N SER A 53 -5.99 0.54 -3.43
CA SER A 53 -5.79 1.05 -2.06
C SER A 53 -7.13 1.30 -1.35
N LEU A 54 -8.15 1.80 -2.06
CA LEU A 54 -9.48 1.96 -1.47
C LEU A 54 -10.08 0.60 -1.07
N ALA A 55 -9.93 -0.41 -1.92
CA ALA A 55 -10.38 -1.77 -1.61
C ALA A 55 -9.65 -2.36 -0.40
N HIS A 56 -8.34 -2.13 -0.28
CA HIS A 56 -7.53 -2.56 0.87
C HIS A 56 -7.94 -1.85 2.16
N ALA A 57 -8.15 -0.53 2.12
CA ALA A 57 -8.66 0.23 3.25
C ALA A 57 -10.01 -0.31 3.75
N HIS A 58 -10.91 -0.67 2.84
CA HIS A 58 -12.18 -1.31 3.18
C HIS A 58 -11.98 -2.67 3.85
N LYS A 59 -11.17 -3.57 3.26
CA LYS A 59 -10.88 -4.88 3.86
C LYS A 59 -10.29 -4.76 5.26
N ALA A 60 -9.32 -3.85 5.47
CA ALA A 60 -8.72 -3.61 6.77
C ALA A 60 -9.75 -3.08 7.78
N GLY A 61 -10.61 -2.14 7.39
CA GLY A 61 -11.66 -1.58 8.23
C GLY A 61 -12.70 -2.62 8.66
N GLU A 62 -13.12 -3.52 7.76
CA GLU A 62 -14.01 -4.65 8.07
C GLU A 62 -13.38 -5.60 9.09
N LEU A 63 -12.06 -5.85 9.01
CA LEU A 63 -11.36 -6.65 9.99
C LEU A 63 -11.23 -5.95 11.35
N VAL A 64 -11.08 -4.62 11.37
CA VAL A 64 -11.10 -3.83 12.61
C VAL A 64 -12.44 -4.03 13.34
N THR A 65 -13.57 -3.87 12.64
CA THR A 65 -14.90 -4.01 13.24
C THR A 65 -15.21 -5.46 13.61
N LEU A 66 -14.74 -6.43 12.82
CA LEU A 66 -14.86 -7.86 13.12
C LEU A 66 -14.17 -8.23 14.45
N LEU A 67 -13.05 -7.59 14.76
CA LEU A 67 -12.34 -7.75 16.03
C LEU A 67 -12.92 -6.90 17.18
N GLY A 68 -14.04 -6.19 16.95
CA GLY A 68 -14.68 -5.31 17.92
C GLY A 68 -13.97 -3.97 18.13
N GLY A 69 -13.05 -3.60 17.23
CA GLY A 69 -12.34 -2.33 17.23
C GLY A 69 -13.13 -1.18 16.58
N HIS A 70 -12.66 0.05 16.79
CA HIS A 70 -13.18 1.23 16.11
C HIS A 70 -12.25 1.60 14.93
N PRO A 71 -12.74 1.64 13.68
CA PRO A 71 -11.96 2.06 12.52
C PRO A 71 -11.44 3.49 12.66
N SER A 72 -10.21 3.73 12.24
CA SER A 72 -9.62 5.06 12.27
C SER A 72 -10.27 5.99 11.25
N LEU A 73 -10.39 7.28 11.61
CA LEU A 73 -10.77 8.37 10.69
C LEU A 73 -9.55 9.14 10.17
N LYS A 74 -8.33 8.72 10.55
CA LYS A 74 -7.11 9.40 10.13
C LYS A 74 -6.68 8.94 8.74
N ILE A 75 -5.80 9.73 8.15
CA ILE A 75 -5.08 9.39 6.92
C ILE A 75 -3.59 9.33 7.31
N GLY A 76 -2.88 8.35 6.76
CA GLY A 76 -1.43 8.21 6.92
C GLY A 76 -0.66 9.38 6.31
N THR A 77 0.66 9.34 6.39
CA THR A 77 1.51 10.42 5.85
C THR A 77 1.33 10.60 4.35
N LEU A 78 0.99 11.82 3.94
CA LEU A 78 0.89 12.24 2.54
C LEU A 78 2.21 12.90 2.12
N LEU A 79 3.22 12.09 1.78
CA LEU A 79 4.46 12.60 1.21
C LEU A 79 4.24 12.93 -0.28
N GLU A 80 4.48 14.18 -0.64
CA GLU A 80 4.52 14.73 -2.00
C GLU A 80 5.63 15.78 -1.99
N THR A 81 6.66 15.63 -2.84
CA THR A 81 7.84 16.53 -2.81
C THR A 81 7.77 17.69 -3.80
N GLU A 82 6.61 17.90 -4.43
CA GLU A 82 6.31 18.79 -5.55
C GLU A 82 7.13 18.47 -6.82
N LYS A 83 7.75 17.28 -6.87
CA LYS A 83 8.53 16.79 -8.00
C LYS A 83 7.71 15.82 -8.84
N HIS A 84 7.30 16.31 -9.99
CA HIS A 84 6.35 15.62 -10.85
C HIS A 84 6.98 14.94 -12.07
N ASP A 85 8.30 14.72 -12.08
CA ASP A 85 8.88 13.77 -13.02
C ASP A 85 8.36 12.37 -12.70
N VAL A 86 8.09 11.56 -13.73
CA VAL A 86 7.57 10.20 -13.54
C VAL A 86 8.52 9.38 -12.66
N GLY A 87 9.84 9.54 -12.80
CA GLY A 87 10.80 8.85 -11.95
C GLY A 87 10.70 9.25 -10.48
N ASP A 88 10.42 10.52 -10.18
CA ASP A 88 10.25 10.99 -8.80
C ASP A 88 8.95 10.46 -8.19
N ILE A 89 7.84 10.53 -8.93
CA ILE A 89 6.55 9.94 -8.54
C ILE A 89 6.71 8.44 -8.25
N LEU A 90 7.43 7.70 -9.10
CA LEU A 90 7.66 6.27 -8.91
C LEU A 90 8.51 5.96 -7.68
N ARG A 91 9.55 6.76 -7.38
CA ARG A 91 10.34 6.59 -6.13
C ARG A 91 9.49 6.89 -4.89
N GLU A 92 8.67 7.92 -4.96
CA GLU A 92 7.74 8.25 -3.88
C GLU A 92 6.65 7.19 -3.69
N SER A 93 6.21 6.54 -4.77
CA SER A 93 5.31 5.38 -4.72
C SER A 93 6.00 4.17 -4.11
N LEU A 94 7.25 3.89 -4.52
CA LEU A 94 8.04 2.78 -4.00
C LEU A 94 8.24 2.85 -2.47
N GLU A 95 8.53 4.03 -1.92
CA GLU A 95 8.67 4.20 -0.46
C GLU A 95 7.35 4.02 0.29
N HIS A 96 6.23 4.37 -0.33
CA HIS A 96 4.90 4.14 0.22
C HIS A 96 4.56 2.65 0.29
N GLU A 97 4.77 1.91 -0.81
CA GLU A 97 4.47 0.47 -0.83
C GLU A 97 5.37 -0.32 0.13
N LYS A 98 6.63 0.08 0.29
CA LYS A 98 7.51 -0.52 1.31
C LYS A 98 6.95 -0.34 2.73
N ALA A 99 6.37 0.83 3.03
CA ALA A 99 5.77 1.09 4.33
C ALA A 99 4.48 0.30 4.54
N ALA A 100 3.63 0.18 3.51
CA ALA A 100 2.42 -0.63 3.53
C ALA A 100 2.76 -2.12 3.74
N ALA A 101 3.67 -2.68 2.92
CA ALA A 101 4.14 -4.05 3.03
C ALA A 101 4.69 -4.36 4.44
N ALA A 102 5.48 -3.46 5.03
CA ALA A 102 5.99 -3.64 6.39
C ALA A 102 4.88 -3.77 7.44
N ALA A 103 3.78 -3.03 7.29
CA ALA A 103 2.62 -3.13 8.19
C ALA A 103 1.90 -4.48 8.03
N TYR A 104 1.76 -5.00 6.81
CA TYR A 104 1.19 -6.32 6.55
C TYR A 104 2.08 -7.45 7.11
N TYR A 105 3.40 -7.36 6.96
CA TYR A 105 4.34 -8.30 7.57
C TYR A 105 4.26 -8.29 9.11
N GLU A 106 4.04 -7.12 9.72
CA GLU A 106 3.80 -7.04 11.17
C GLU A 106 2.49 -7.75 11.56
N LEU A 107 1.43 -7.57 10.79
CA LEU A 107 0.15 -8.25 11.02
C LEU A 107 0.31 -9.77 10.92
N LEU A 108 0.97 -10.26 9.87
CA LEU A 108 1.24 -11.69 9.67
C LEU A 108 1.98 -12.29 10.86
N LYS A 109 3.05 -11.63 11.31
CA LYS A 109 3.83 -12.09 12.46
C LYS A 109 3.00 -12.12 13.74
N LEU A 110 2.08 -11.17 13.93
CA LEU A 110 1.21 -11.16 15.10
C LEU A 110 0.17 -12.28 15.05
N SER A 111 -0.38 -12.58 13.86
CA SER A 111 -1.46 -13.54 13.67
C SER A 111 -1.00 -14.99 13.53
N GLU A 112 0.28 -15.23 13.21
CA GLU A 112 0.85 -16.55 12.94
C GLU A 112 0.54 -17.59 14.03
N GLY A 113 -0.15 -18.66 13.64
CA GLY A 113 -0.58 -19.75 14.54
C GLY A 113 -1.70 -19.36 15.51
N LYS A 114 -2.28 -18.17 15.38
CA LYS A 114 -3.28 -17.61 16.30
C LYS A 114 -4.58 -17.17 15.63
N SER A 115 -4.55 -16.84 14.34
CA SER A 115 -5.71 -16.42 13.56
C SER A 115 -5.50 -16.67 12.07
N VAL A 116 -6.07 -17.77 11.57
CA VAL A 116 -6.03 -18.13 10.14
C VAL A 116 -6.57 -17.00 9.27
N LEU A 117 -7.67 -16.34 9.67
CA LEU A 117 -8.26 -15.24 8.92
C LEU A 117 -7.27 -14.09 8.68
N LEU A 118 -6.58 -13.65 9.75
CA LEU A 118 -5.65 -12.53 9.64
C LEU A 118 -4.33 -12.95 8.97
N GLU A 119 -3.93 -14.21 9.10
CA GLU A 119 -2.78 -14.76 8.37
C GLU A 119 -3.02 -14.75 6.86
N GLU A 120 -4.17 -15.30 6.41
CA GLU A 120 -4.51 -15.35 4.99
C GLU A 120 -4.67 -13.94 4.41
N PHE A 121 -5.36 -13.05 5.12
CA PHE A 121 -5.46 -11.65 4.72
C PHE A 121 -4.07 -11.00 4.59
N ALA A 122 -3.20 -11.14 5.59
CA ALA A 122 -1.87 -10.52 5.54
C ALA A 122 -1.02 -11.11 4.41
N ARG A 123 -1.08 -12.42 4.16
CA ARG A 123 -0.36 -13.07 3.05
C ARG A 123 -0.85 -12.61 1.69
N GLU A 124 -2.16 -12.51 1.49
CA GLU A 124 -2.76 -12.01 0.24
C GLU A 124 -2.27 -10.59 -0.05
N MET A 125 -2.32 -9.70 0.95
CA MET A 125 -1.89 -8.31 0.80
C MET A 125 -0.38 -8.20 0.58
N ILE A 126 0.45 -8.97 1.31
CA ILE A 126 1.91 -9.00 1.08
C ILE A 126 2.23 -9.40 -0.36
N VAL A 127 1.54 -10.40 -0.91
CA VAL A 127 1.76 -10.82 -2.30
C VAL A 127 1.41 -9.70 -3.28
N GLY A 128 0.28 -9.00 -3.08
CA GLY A 128 -0.09 -7.83 -3.88
C GLY A 128 0.97 -6.74 -3.83
N GLU A 129 1.39 -6.34 -2.62
CA GLU A 129 2.40 -5.29 -2.43
C GLU A 129 3.76 -5.66 -3.03
N GLU A 130 4.21 -6.91 -2.92
CA GLU A 130 5.46 -7.35 -3.54
C GLU A 130 5.41 -7.31 -5.07
N LEU A 131 4.24 -7.56 -5.68
CA LEU A 131 4.04 -7.39 -7.11
C LEU A 131 4.06 -5.91 -7.52
N HIS A 132 3.40 -5.03 -6.76
CA HIS A 132 3.45 -3.57 -6.99
C HIS A 132 4.88 -3.03 -6.89
N LEU A 133 5.62 -3.45 -5.86
CA LEU A 133 7.03 -3.11 -5.70
C LEU A 133 7.87 -3.52 -6.92
N ASP A 134 7.63 -4.72 -7.49
CA ASP A 134 8.33 -5.16 -8.70
C ASP A 134 7.90 -4.41 -9.95
N GLU A 135 6.62 -4.03 -10.10
CA GLU A 135 6.15 -3.17 -11.18
C GLU A 135 6.86 -1.82 -11.18
N VAL A 136 6.85 -1.13 -10.03
CA VAL A 136 7.54 0.15 -9.86
C VAL A 136 9.05 -0.02 -10.06
N ASN A 137 9.63 -1.11 -9.55
CA ASN A 137 11.04 -1.42 -9.76
C ASN A 137 11.36 -1.51 -11.26
N LYS A 138 10.56 -2.23 -12.06
CA LYS A 138 10.72 -2.36 -13.51
C LYS A 138 10.54 -1.02 -14.22
N MET A 139 9.59 -0.19 -13.80
CA MET A 139 9.35 1.14 -14.38
C MET A 139 10.52 2.11 -14.14
N LEU A 140 11.29 1.92 -13.07
CA LEU A 140 12.47 2.73 -12.73
C LEU A 140 13.76 2.30 -13.46
N ARG A 141 13.76 1.14 -14.14
CA ARG A 141 14.93 0.64 -14.88
C ARG A 141 15.10 1.37 -16.23
N LYS A 142 16.33 1.44 -16.74
CA LYS A 142 16.54 1.89 -18.13
C LYS A 142 16.13 0.77 -19.09
N SER A 143 15.72 1.15 -20.30
CA SER A 143 15.38 0.17 -21.33
C SER A 143 16.57 -0.76 -21.60
N GLY A 144 16.33 -2.08 -21.53
CA GLY A 144 17.35 -3.11 -21.67
C GLY A 144 17.97 -3.60 -20.36
N ASP A 145 17.74 -2.93 -19.23
CA ASP A 145 18.24 -3.38 -17.93
C ASP A 145 17.38 -4.51 -17.35
N VAL A 146 18.00 -5.64 -17.05
CA VAL A 146 17.33 -6.81 -16.42
C VAL A 146 17.54 -6.89 -14.92
N GLN A 147 18.53 -6.16 -14.39
CA GLN A 147 18.86 -6.17 -12.97
C GLN A 147 17.85 -5.32 -12.17
N PRO A 148 17.54 -5.71 -10.91
CA PRO A 148 16.67 -4.90 -10.06
C PRO A 148 17.17 -3.47 -9.90
N PHE A 149 16.26 -2.50 -9.97
CA PHE A 149 16.59 -1.10 -9.69
C PHE A 149 17.15 -0.97 -8.27
N ARG A 150 18.30 -0.29 -8.15
CA ARG A 150 18.94 0.06 -6.87
C ARG A 150 18.94 1.59 -6.76
N SER A 151 18.29 2.10 -5.72
CA SER A 151 18.25 3.54 -5.37
C SER A 151 19.63 4.05 -4.97
#